data_AF-A0A2E2XF25-F1
#
_entry.id   AF-A0A2E2XF25-F1
#
_cell.length_a   1.000
_cell.length_b   1.000
_cell.length_c   1.000
_cell.angle_alpha   90.00
_cell.angle_beta   90.00
_cell.angle_gamma   90.00
#
_symmetry.space_group_name_H-M   'P 1'
#
loop_
_entity.id
_entity.type
_entity.pdbx_description
1 polymer ?
#
loop_
_entity_poly.entity_id
_entity_poly.type
_entity_poly.pdbx_seq_one_letter_code
_entity_poly.pdbx_strand_id
1 'polypeptide(L)'
;MKTMKTHLSSTTNTLNRRLTLLLTLVTAVSTLLFSSLSLASGKLDATVDRTQVSLEETFKLTLKYNEQVMFGEPDFSGLEKNFDILGNHRSNKYRSINGRAESWTQWSLTLAPKREGKLLIPSFEYEAVFSEAIEITVKKAPSYNASATNKPVYIETEISKPKAFVQEQLLYTIRLFTSVDLSGLNRGDFAIENALLKQVSENQYQRTIDGKAYGIIEMTYAIFPQQSGTLSIPAHTWDVTIQNRQGYRYDPFLTRGGQRLRLRIDSRDVDVLPKPSNYSGQHWLPASDLRLSQNWSQPATAFKVGEPITRTVSITAKGLMGSQLPPLNLETTQGVKYYPDQPQSEESIGQDGITTVNTQSYAIVPNKPGRFTLPAITLSWWDTHSHRMREASLPVQVIEVAGEITTPIIDEAAELPVNAENAPTPTTDLGVSSIWSLVSAWLALLCLMLATLWWRARRALRQAGGDITLPAKNTPPSDSEKACFNTLKTALKNGQNSAIRAALLPWGQSFCAAHELDHPNSLGQLAALSQPLAQAISQLEAQLYGTDSTQFDAAGLAQAVDALRKQPPRRASQDGVIAPLYHAR
;
A
#
# COMPACT_ATOMS: atom_id res chain seq x y z
N MET A 1 -57.76 16.29 -98.11
CA MET A 1 -57.64 16.34 -96.62
C MET A 1 -56.95 15.08 -96.08
N LYS A 2 -55.69 14.86 -96.47
CA LYS A 2 -54.93 13.62 -96.17
C LYS A 2 -53.49 13.96 -95.81
N THR A 3 -53.31 14.94 -94.93
CA THR A 3 -52.00 15.46 -94.49
C THR A 3 -52.13 16.08 -93.09
N MET A 4 -52.57 15.31 -92.09
CA MET A 4 -52.57 15.79 -90.70
C MET A 4 -52.65 14.66 -89.64
N LYS A 5 -52.11 13.47 -89.93
CA LYS A 5 -52.18 12.31 -89.02
C LYS A 5 -50.83 11.62 -88.75
N THR A 6 -49.71 12.28 -89.02
CA THR A 6 -48.36 11.70 -88.96
C THR A 6 -47.39 12.45 -88.03
N HIS A 7 -47.89 13.26 -87.09
CA HIS A 7 -47.02 14.00 -86.15
C HIS A 7 -47.22 13.71 -84.66
N LEU A 8 -48.11 12.79 -84.26
CA LEU A 8 -48.33 12.48 -82.83
C LEU A 8 -47.84 11.09 -82.36
N SER A 9 -47.38 10.21 -83.25
CA SER A 9 -46.97 8.84 -82.87
C SER A 9 -45.46 8.61 -82.74
N SER A 10 -44.60 9.58 -83.12
CA SER A 10 -43.13 9.45 -82.98
C SER A 10 -42.58 10.05 -81.69
N THR A 11 -43.35 10.89 -81.00
CA THR A 11 -42.98 11.55 -79.73
C THR A 11 -43.22 10.68 -78.49
N THR A 12 -44.16 9.73 -78.54
CA THR A 12 -44.44 8.83 -77.40
C THR A 12 -43.43 7.68 -77.30
N ASN A 13 -42.90 7.19 -78.42
CA ASN A 13 -41.95 6.08 -78.43
C ASN A 13 -40.52 6.50 -78.01
N THR A 14 -40.17 7.77 -78.21
CA THR A 14 -38.87 8.34 -77.78
C THR A 14 -38.87 8.68 -76.29
N LEU A 15 -40.02 9.05 -75.72
CA LEU A 15 -40.16 9.32 -74.28
C LEU A 15 -40.07 8.05 -73.44
N ASN A 16 -40.75 6.96 -73.85
CA ASN A 16 -40.69 5.68 -73.14
C ASN A 16 -39.30 5.05 -73.19
N ARG A 17 -38.57 5.17 -74.30
CA ARG A 17 -37.20 4.66 -74.43
C ARG A 17 -36.19 5.43 -73.58
N ARG A 18 -36.39 6.76 -73.43
CA ARG A 18 -35.61 7.60 -72.51
C ARG A 18 -35.92 7.28 -71.05
N LEU A 19 -37.19 7.02 -70.71
CA LEU A 19 -37.61 6.64 -69.37
C LEU A 19 -37.04 5.28 -68.95
N THR A 20 -37.06 4.27 -69.84
CA THR A 20 -36.45 2.96 -69.57
C THR A 20 -34.94 3.04 -69.42
N LEU A 21 -34.26 3.87 -70.23
CA LEU A 21 -32.81 4.09 -70.10
C LEU A 21 -32.45 4.78 -68.78
N LEU A 22 -33.27 5.75 -68.35
CA LEU A 22 -33.09 6.43 -67.06
C LEU A 22 -33.33 5.47 -65.89
N LEU A 23 -34.35 4.61 -65.98
CA LEU A 23 -34.63 3.60 -64.97
C LEU A 23 -33.48 2.58 -64.86
N THR A 24 -32.93 2.12 -65.99
CA THR A 24 -31.78 1.21 -66.00
C THR A 24 -30.49 1.86 -65.50
N LEU A 25 -30.31 3.16 -65.74
CA LEU A 25 -29.15 3.90 -65.22
C LEU A 25 -29.27 4.08 -63.70
N VAL A 26 -30.47 4.38 -63.19
CA VAL A 26 -30.73 4.54 -61.75
C VAL A 26 -30.58 3.20 -61.03
N THR A 27 -31.06 2.09 -61.61
CA THR A 27 -30.85 0.76 -61.00
C THR A 27 -29.39 0.33 -61.04
N ALA A 28 -28.66 0.57 -62.15
CA ALA A 28 -27.23 0.28 -62.25
C ALA A 28 -26.39 1.10 -61.25
N VAL A 29 -26.70 2.39 -61.10
CA VAL A 29 -26.05 3.29 -60.13
C VAL A 29 -26.39 2.85 -58.70
N SER A 30 -27.64 2.47 -58.42
CA SER A 30 -28.05 1.93 -57.11
C SER A 30 -27.32 0.62 -56.77
N THR A 31 -27.19 -0.31 -57.72
CA THR A 31 -26.43 -1.56 -57.51
C THR A 31 -24.94 -1.32 -57.31
N LEU A 32 -24.35 -0.31 -57.98
CA LEU A 32 -22.96 0.08 -57.74
C LEU A 32 -22.77 0.70 -56.34
N LEU A 33 -23.71 1.54 -55.89
CA LEU A 33 -23.72 2.17 -54.57
C LEU A 33 -23.94 1.16 -53.42
N PHE A 34 -24.70 0.10 -53.65
CA PHE A 34 -24.87 -0.98 -52.67
C PHE A 34 -23.68 -1.94 -52.60
N SER A 35 -22.89 -2.08 -53.68
CA SER A 35 -21.70 -2.94 -53.69
C SER A 35 -20.47 -2.36 -52.97
N SER A 36 -20.51 -1.08 -52.56
CA SER A 36 -19.40 -0.43 -51.85
C SER A 36 -19.50 -0.44 -50.32
N LEU A 37 -20.54 -1.05 -49.73
CA LEU A 37 -20.56 -1.32 -48.29
C LEU A 37 -19.80 -2.62 -47.98
N SER A 38 -18.49 -2.63 -48.23
CA SER A 38 -17.63 -3.53 -47.47
C SER A 38 -17.66 -3.04 -46.03
N LEU A 39 -18.36 -3.78 -45.16
CA LEU A 39 -18.15 -3.69 -43.71
C LEU A 39 -16.65 -3.84 -43.49
N ALA A 40 -15.97 -2.75 -43.14
CA ALA A 40 -14.64 -2.83 -42.58
C ALA A 40 -14.79 -3.58 -41.26
N SER A 41 -14.64 -4.90 -41.30
CA SER A 41 -14.56 -5.70 -40.10
C SER A 41 -13.30 -5.28 -39.37
N GLY A 42 -13.41 -5.01 -38.08
CA GLY A 42 -12.24 -4.89 -37.22
C GLY A 42 -11.33 -6.10 -37.40
N LYS A 43 -10.02 -5.90 -37.23
CA LYS A 43 -8.99 -6.94 -37.25
C LYS A 43 -8.23 -6.89 -35.93
N LEU A 44 -8.17 -8.02 -35.24
CA LEU A 44 -7.48 -8.18 -33.97
C LEU A 44 -6.26 -9.09 -34.16
N ASP A 45 -5.07 -8.51 -34.10
CA ASP A 45 -3.81 -9.24 -34.23
C ASP A 45 -3.18 -9.45 -32.86
N ALA A 46 -2.74 -10.67 -32.53
CA ALA A 46 -1.97 -10.97 -31.32
C ALA A 46 -0.51 -11.25 -31.68
N THR A 47 0.43 -10.68 -30.91
CA THR A 47 1.87 -10.88 -31.11
C THR A 47 2.59 -10.93 -29.76
N VAL A 48 3.71 -11.64 -29.72
CA VAL A 48 4.60 -11.69 -28.55
C VAL A 48 5.99 -11.19 -28.91
N ASP A 49 6.71 -10.60 -27.97
CA ASP A 49 8.10 -10.21 -28.16
C ASP A 49 9.04 -11.42 -28.31
N ARG A 50 8.73 -12.53 -27.62
CA ARG A 50 9.49 -13.79 -27.64
C ARG A 50 8.57 -14.99 -27.52
N THR A 51 8.85 -16.04 -28.31
CA THR A 51 8.14 -17.33 -28.27
C THR A 51 8.85 -18.39 -27.43
N GLN A 52 10.09 -18.13 -27.01
CA GLN A 52 10.85 -18.95 -26.07
C GLN A 52 11.30 -18.10 -24.88
N VAL A 53 10.94 -18.52 -23.67
CA VAL A 53 11.21 -17.78 -22.43
C VAL A 53 11.62 -18.73 -21.31
N SER A 54 12.36 -18.25 -20.32
CA SER A 54 12.59 -19.00 -19.08
C SER A 54 11.41 -18.86 -18.12
N LEU A 55 11.22 -19.82 -17.20
CA LEU A 55 10.19 -19.75 -16.14
C LEU A 55 10.33 -18.50 -15.25
N GLU A 56 11.55 -17.98 -15.08
CA GLU A 56 11.86 -16.77 -14.29
C GLU A 56 11.72 -15.46 -15.09
N GLU A 57 11.50 -15.53 -16.40
CA GLU A 57 11.42 -14.36 -17.26
C GLU A 57 9.99 -13.93 -17.51
N THR A 58 9.80 -12.64 -17.72
CA THR A 58 8.55 -12.08 -18.23
C THR A 58 8.67 -11.83 -19.73
N PHE A 59 7.53 -11.79 -20.42
CA PHE A 59 7.45 -11.45 -21.84
C PHE A 59 6.21 -10.61 -22.10
N LYS A 60 6.17 -9.95 -23.26
CA LYS A 60 5.13 -8.99 -23.62
C LYS A 60 4.21 -9.55 -24.68
N LEU A 61 2.94 -9.68 -24.34
CA LEU A 61 1.85 -9.94 -25.29
C LEU A 61 1.27 -8.60 -25.76
N THR A 62 1.15 -8.42 -27.06
CA THR A 62 0.59 -7.24 -27.70
C THR A 62 -0.60 -7.64 -28.56
N LEU A 63 -1.78 -7.14 -28.22
CA LEU A 63 -2.96 -7.20 -29.08
C LEU A 63 -3.13 -5.86 -29.80
N LYS A 64 -3.21 -5.88 -31.14
CA LYS A 64 -3.48 -4.72 -31.99
C LYS A 64 -4.87 -4.86 -32.59
N TYR A 65 -5.76 -3.93 -32.28
CA TYR A 65 -7.05 -3.77 -32.94
C TYR A 65 -7.01 -2.55 -33.86
N ASN A 66 -7.33 -2.72 -35.13
CA ASN A 66 -7.17 -1.71 -36.19
C ASN A 66 -8.13 -0.50 -36.14
N GLU A 67 -8.84 -0.30 -35.04
CA GLU A 67 -9.69 0.87 -34.79
C GLU A 67 -9.41 1.47 -33.42
N GLN A 68 -9.95 2.66 -33.15
CA GLN A 68 -9.80 3.32 -31.84
C GLN A 68 -10.90 2.89 -30.87
N VAL A 69 -10.49 2.23 -29.81
CA VAL A 69 -11.34 1.85 -28.68
C VAL A 69 -11.20 2.87 -27.56
N MET A 70 -12.33 3.42 -27.12
CA MET A 70 -12.38 4.40 -26.02
C MET A 70 -12.57 3.73 -24.66
N PHE A 71 -13.34 2.63 -24.58
CA PHE A 71 -13.67 1.90 -23.36
C PHE A 71 -13.68 0.39 -23.66
N GLY A 72 -13.46 -0.43 -22.63
CA GLY A 72 -13.40 -1.88 -22.78
C GLY A 72 -12.03 -2.42 -23.20
N GLU A 73 -11.93 -3.74 -23.08
CA GLU A 73 -10.79 -4.58 -23.45
C GLU A 73 -11.26 -6.02 -23.69
N PRO A 74 -10.47 -6.84 -24.41
CA PRO A 74 -10.71 -8.27 -24.51
C PRO A 74 -10.68 -8.95 -23.14
N ASP A 75 -11.42 -10.05 -22.98
CA ASP A 75 -11.34 -10.86 -21.76
C ASP A 75 -10.00 -11.62 -21.70
N PHE A 76 -9.15 -11.25 -20.74
CA PHE A 76 -7.84 -11.86 -20.53
C PHE A 76 -7.84 -12.99 -19.50
N SER A 77 -8.98 -13.32 -18.88
CA SER A 77 -9.08 -14.34 -17.82
C SER A 77 -8.54 -15.71 -18.26
N GLY A 78 -8.66 -16.05 -19.54
CA GLY A 78 -8.10 -17.28 -20.11
C GLY A 78 -6.57 -17.42 -19.98
N LEU A 79 -5.84 -16.31 -19.80
CA LEU A 79 -4.39 -16.32 -19.55
C LEU A 79 -4.03 -16.81 -18.16
N GLU A 80 -4.88 -16.55 -17.17
CA GLU A 80 -4.57 -16.76 -15.74
C GLU A 80 -4.33 -18.23 -15.40
N LYS A 81 -4.82 -19.14 -16.25
CA LYS A 81 -4.55 -20.58 -16.12
C LYS A 81 -3.06 -20.93 -16.25
N ASN A 82 -2.33 -20.23 -17.12
CA ASN A 82 -0.94 -20.56 -17.47
C ASN A 82 0.04 -19.42 -17.15
N PHE A 83 -0.45 -18.19 -16.95
CA PHE A 83 0.36 -17.00 -16.79
C PHE A 83 -0.16 -16.11 -15.66
N ASP A 84 0.74 -15.38 -15.01
CA ASP A 84 0.38 -14.23 -14.18
C ASP A 84 0.45 -12.94 -15.00
N ILE A 85 -0.59 -12.11 -14.91
CA ILE A 85 -0.65 -10.81 -15.60
C ILE A 85 -0.06 -9.74 -14.69
N LEU A 86 1.18 -9.31 -14.97
CA LEU A 86 1.92 -8.36 -14.13
C LEU A 86 1.68 -6.89 -14.50
N GLY A 87 0.99 -6.67 -15.61
CA GLY A 87 0.64 -5.34 -16.07
C GLY A 87 -0.18 -5.45 -17.34
N ASN A 88 -1.17 -4.58 -17.46
CA ASN A 88 -1.98 -4.41 -18.64
C ASN A 88 -2.05 -2.92 -18.95
N HIS A 89 -1.64 -2.55 -20.15
CA HIS A 89 -1.69 -1.16 -20.61
C HIS A 89 -2.33 -1.08 -21.99
N ARG A 90 -3.38 -0.28 -22.10
CA ARG A 90 -4.02 0.07 -23.36
C ARG A 90 -3.52 1.42 -23.86
N SER A 91 -3.20 1.50 -25.14
CA SER A 91 -2.82 2.76 -25.79
C SER A 91 -3.50 2.89 -27.14
N ASN A 92 -3.92 4.10 -27.49
CA ASN A 92 -4.41 4.42 -28.83
C ASN A 92 -3.27 5.06 -29.61
N LYS A 93 -3.01 4.54 -30.81
CA LYS A 93 -1.95 4.98 -31.71
C LYS A 93 -2.56 5.58 -32.95
N TYR A 94 -1.87 6.57 -33.51
CA TYR A 94 -2.23 7.24 -34.76
C TYR A 94 -0.96 7.45 -35.56
N ARG A 95 -0.99 7.09 -36.84
CA ARG A 95 0.12 7.28 -37.77
C ARG A 95 -0.43 7.84 -39.08
N SER A 96 0.16 8.93 -39.55
CA SER A 96 -0.14 9.47 -40.89
C SER A 96 1.13 9.43 -41.73
N ILE A 97 1.10 8.72 -42.86
CA ILE A 97 2.19 8.69 -43.85
C ILE A 97 1.59 9.05 -45.21
N ASN A 98 2.15 10.06 -45.87
CA ASN A 98 1.74 10.49 -47.21
C ASN A 98 0.22 10.71 -47.36
N GLY A 99 -0.43 11.27 -46.33
CA GLY A 99 -1.87 11.56 -46.34
C GLY A 99 -2.78 10.37 -46.05
N ARG A 100 -2.26 9.16 -45.81
CA ARG A 100 -3.04 8.03 -45.30
C ARG A 100 -2.91 7.97 -43.78
N ALA A 101 -4.03 8.17 -43.09
CA ALA A 101 -4.15 8.03 -41.65
C ALA A 101 -4.49 6.58 -41.27
N GLU A 102 -3.73 5.99 -40.36
CA GLU A 102 -4.02 4.71 -39.71
C GLU A 102 -4.12 4.97 -38.20
N SER A 103 -5.18 4.48 -37.58
CA SER A 103 -5.37 4.54 -36.13
C SER A 103 -5.67 3.15 -35.59
N TRP A 104 -5.07 2.77 -34.47
CA TRP A 104 -5.29 1.46 -33.86
C TRP A 104 -5.21 1.53 -32.34
N THR A 105 -5.92 0.64 -31.67
CA THR A 105 -5.77 0.39 -30.24
C THR A 105 -4.80 -0.76 -30.03
N GLN A 106 -3.94 -0.63 -29.02
CA GLN A 106 -2.97 -1.64 -28.63
C GLN A 106 -3.11 -1.93 -27.14
N TRP A 107 -3.40 -3.18 -26.79
CA TRP A 107 -3.25 -3.71 -25.43
C TRP A 107 -1.90 -4.39 -25.30
N SER A 108 -1.16 -4.05 -24.25
CA SER A 108 0.18 -4.53 -23.97
C SER A 108 0.19 -5.15 -22.58
N LEU A 109 0.23 -6.48 -22.53
CA LEU A 109 0.27 -7.26 -21.30
C LEU A 109 1.70 -7.71 -21.01
N THR A 110 2.12 -7.62 -19.76
CA THR A 110 3.37 -8.25 -19.27
C THR A 110 2.99 -9.54 -18.56
N LEU A 111 3.44 -10.67 -19.09
CA LEU A 111 3.07 -12.01 -18.64
C LEU A 111 4.27 -12.72 -18.02
N ALA A 112 4.03 -13.44 -16.93
CA ALA A 112 4.99 -14.37 -16.33
C ALA A 112 4.45 -15.82 -16.40
N PRO A 113 5.20 -16.80 -16.92
CA PRO A 113 4.77 -18.19 -16.95
C PRO A 113 4.62 -18.80 -15.55
N LYS A 114 3.58 -19.63 -15.36
CA LYS A 114 3.37 -20.37 -14.09
C LYS A 114 4.07 -21.74 -14.05
N ARG A 115 4.36 -22.31 -15.22
CA ARG A 115 4.92 -23.67 -15.35
C ARG A 115 5.78 -23.81 -16.60
N GLU A 116 6.60 -24.85 -16.62
CA GLU A 116 7.45 -25.20 -17.75
C GLU A 116 6.66 -25.90 -18.87
N GLY A 117 7.27 -25.96 -20.05
CA GLY A 117 6.74 -26.64 -21.22
C GLY A 117 6.06 -25.71 -22.22
N LYS A 118 5.26 -26.30 -23.11
CA LYS A 118 4.50 -25.56 -24.12
C LYS A 118 3.22 -25.01 -23.49
N LEU A 119 3.11 -23.70 -23.44
CA LEU A 119 1.95 -22.97 -22.92
C LEU A 119 1.23 -22.28 -24.07
N LEU A 120 -0.09 -22.31 -24.06
CA LEU A 120 -0.93 -21.66 -25.05
C LEU A 120 -1.44 -20.33 -24.52
N ILE A 121 -1.25 -19.27 -25.30
CA ILE A 121 -2.00 -18.01 -25.21
C ILE A 121 -3.26 -18.22 -26.05
N PRO A 122 -4.46 -18.16 -25.45
CA PRO A 122 -5.70 -18.41 -26.17
C PRO A 122 -5.96 -17.32 -27.22
N SER A 123 -6.84 -17.64 -28.17
CA SER A 123 -7.47 -16.63 -29.01
C SER A 123 -8.31 -15.70 -28.14
N PHE A 124 -8.23 -14.40 -28.38
CA PHE A 124 -9.05 -13.40 -27.71
C PHE A 124 -10.15 -12.91 -28.65
N GLU A 125 -11.32 -12.64 -28.09
CA GLU A 125 -12.44 -12.05 -28.83
C GLU A 125 -12.62 -10.59 -28.42
N TYR A 126 -12.85 -9.74 -29.42
CA TYR A 126 -13.25 -8.34 -29.21
C TYR A 126 -14.13 -7.89 -30.38
N GLU A 127 -15.34 -7.38 -30.09
CA GLU A 127 -16.31 -6.91 -31.11
C GLU A 127 -16.55 -7.94 -32.23
N ALA A 128 -16.73 -9.22 -31.86
CA ALA A 128 -16.91 -10.37 -32.76
C ALA A 128 -15.72 -10.70 -33.69
N VAL A 129 -14.54 -10.16 -33.39
CA VAL A 129 -13.28 -10.45 -34.09
C VAL A 129 -12.36 -11.25 -33.17
N PHE A 130 -11.70 -12.27 -33.71
CA PHE A 130 -10.83 -13.17 -32.97
C PHE A 130 -9.35 -12.95 -33.32
N SER A 131 -8.49 -13.04 -32.31
CA SER A 131 -7.04 -13.07 -32.51
C SER A 131 -6.54 -14.50 -32.76
N GLU A 132 -5.32 -14.63 -33.26
CA GLU A 132 -4.66 -15.93 -33.31
C GLU A 132 -4.22 -16.38 -31.90
N ALA A 133 -4.25 -17.69 -31.66
CA ALA A 133 -3.67 -18.30 -30.49
C ALA A 133 -2.15 -18.50 -30.69
N ILE A 134 -1.35 -18.29 -29.64
CA ILE A 134 0.12 -18.31 -29.72
C ILE A 134 0.68 -19.36 -28.77
N GLU A 135 1.50 -20.28 -29.27
CA GLU A 135 2.25 -21.22 -28.42
C GLU A 135 3.57 -20.58 -27.96
N ILE A 136 3.82 -20.62 -26.65
CA ILE A 136 5.06 -20.20 -25.99
C ILE A 136 5.76 -21.41 -25.40
N THR A 137 7.06 -21.55 -25.67
CA THR A 137 7.89 -22.59 -25.05
C THR A 137 8.60 -22.02 -23.82
N VAL A 138 8.25 -22.54 -22.65
CA VAL A 138 8.83 -22.14 -21.36
C VAL A 138 9.86 -23.17 -20.92
N LYS A 139 11.11 -22.73 -20.80
CA LYS A 139 12.22 -23.57 -20.33
C LYS A 139 12.33 -23.53 -18.82
N LYS A 140 12.78 -24.65 -18.23
CA LYS A 140 13.17 -24.72 -16.83
C LYS A 140 14.22 -23.66 -16.53
N ALA A 141 14.02 -22.94 -15.44
CA ALA A 141 15.10 -22.13 -14.90
C ALA A 141 16.13 -23.06 -14.22
N PRO A 142 17.44 -22.87 -14.45
CA PRO A 142 18.45 -23.72 -13.84
C PRO A 142 18.36 -23.61 -12.31
N SER A 143 18.36 -24.76 -11.64
CA SER A 143 18.13 -24.92 -10.20
C SER A 143 19.14 -24.15 -9.35
N TYR A 144 18.65 -23.42 -8.35
CA TYR A 144 19.41 -22.51 -7.46
C TYR A 144 20.43 -23.20 -6.54
N ASN A 145 20.46 -24.53 -6.46
CA ASN A 145 21.39 -25.29 -5.60
C ASN A 145 22.73 -25.65 -6.27
N ALA A 146 23.00 -25.18 -7.50
CA ALA A 146 24.28 -25.38 -8.17
C ALA A 146 24.80 -24.04 -8.67
N SER A 147 25.96 -23.62 -8.18
CA SER A 147 26.74 -22.43 -8.56
C SER A 147 26.19 -21.69 -9.78
N ALA A 148 25.30 -20.71 -9.56
CA ALA A 148 24.76 -19.85 -10.60
C ALA A 148 25.80 -18.78 -10.99
N THR A 149 27.04 -19.19 -11.24
CA THR A 149 28.26 -18.37 -11.46
C THR A 149 28.13 -17.38 -12.62
N ASN A 150 27.02 -17.34 -13.36
CA ASN A 150 26.86 -16.42 -14.49
C ASN A 150 25.49 -15.69 -14.58
N LYS A 151 24.56 -15.89 -13.64
CA LYS A 151 23.29 -15.13 -13.67
C LYS A 151 23.52 -13.68 -13.20
N PRO A 152 22.95 -12.66 -13.87
CA PRO A 152 23.06 -11.28 -13.42
C PRO A 152 22.23 -11.00 -12.17
N VAL A 153 21.14 -11.74 -11.95
CA VAL A 153 20.30 -11.66 -10.75
C VAL A 153 19.84 -13.07 -10.36
N TYR A 154 19.95 -13.43 -9.09
CA TYR A 154 19.43 -14.69 -8.55
C TYR A 154 19.15 -14.56 -7.04
N ILE A 155 18.44 -15.53 -6.47
CA ILE A 155 18.06 -15.54 -5.06
C ILE A 155 18.57 -16.82 -4.39
N GLU A 156 18.94 -16.71 -3.12
CA GLU A 156 19.27 -17.86 -2.27
C GLU A 156 18.49 -17.75 -0.97
N THR A 157 18.19 -18.90 -0.38
CA THR A 157 17.50 -18.97 0.91
C THR A 157 18.22 -19.90 1.86
N GLU A 158 18.24 -19.52 3.13
CA GLU A 158 18.88 -20.25 4.20
C GLU A 158 17.94 -20.29 5.41
N ILE A 159 17.89 -21.44 6.08
CA ILE A 159 17.20 -21.56 7.35
C ILE A 159 18.23 -21.94 8.42
N SER A 160 18.19 -21.23 9.54
CA SER A 160 19.15 -21.39 10.65
C SER A 160 19.24 -22.83 11.19
N LYS A 161 18.14 -23.58 11.16
CA LYS A 161 18.08 -24.97 11.63
C LYS A 161 16.93 -25.72 10.95
N PRO A 162 17.10 -27.03 10.67
CA PRO A 162 16.06 -27.85 10.05
C PRO A 162 14.96 -28.28 11.04
N LYS A 163 15.20 -28.11 12.34
CA LYS A 163 14.26 -28.43 13.42
C LYS A 163 14.24 -27.34 14.47
N ALA A 164 13.09 -27.09 15.08
CA ALA A 164 12.94 -26.21 16.23
C ALA A 164 11.82 -26.71 17.13
N PHE A 165 11.78 -26.29 18.38
CA PHE A 165 10.63 -26.51 19.24
C PHE A 165 9.50 -25.54 18.90
N VAL A 166 8.27 -25.91 19.27
CA VAL A 166 7.13 -25.01 19.21
C VAL A 166 7.43 -23.71 19.97
N GLN A 167 7.04 -22.57 19.39
CA GLN A 167 7.28 -21.21 19.89
C GLN A 167 8.76 -20.76 19.99
N GLU A 168 9.70 -21.58 19.52
CA GLU A 168 11.11 -21.22 19.40
C GLU A 168 11.36 -20.37 18.16
N GLN A 169 12.26 -19.40 18.27
CA GLN A 169 12.72 -18.62 17.13
C GLN A 169 13.47 -19.49 16.10
N LEU A 170 13.05 -19.38 14.85
CA LEU A 170 13.73 -19.82 13.64
C LEU A 170 14.12 -18.60 12.80
N LEU A 171 15.37 -18.51 12.36
CA LEU A 171 15.77 -17.49 11.39
C LEU A 171 15.69 -18.05 9.97
N TYR A 172 15.04 -17.31 9.08
CA TYR A 172 14.95 -17.57 7.65
C TYR A 172 15.52 -16.38 6.88
N THR A 173 16.61 -16.62 6.17
CA THR A 173 17.37 -15.59 5.45
C THR A 173 17.17 -15.75 3.95
N ILE A 174 16.85 -14.66 3.27
CA ILE A 174 16.71 -14.58 1.81
C ILE A 174 17.73 -13.58 1.30
N ARG A 175 18.59 -14.01 0.37
CA ARG A 175 19.65 -13.20 -0.24
C ARG A 175 19.35 -13.00 -1.72
N LEU A 176 19.17 -11.75 -2.14
CA LEU A 176 19.14 -11.38 -3.55
C LEU A 176 20.54 -10.98 -4.00
N PHE A 177 21.10 -11.72 -4.94
CA PHE A 177 22.37 -11.41 -5.59
C PHE A 177 22.10 -10.68 -6.89
N THR A 178 22.77 -9.55 -7.12
CA THR A 178 22.70 -8.81 -8.38
C THR A 178 24.07 -8.30 -8.80
N SER A 179 24.45 -8.52 -10.06
CA SER A 179 25.66 -7.95 -10.67
C SER A 179 25.34 -6.79 -11.61
N VAL A 180 24.09 -6.32 -11.61
CA VAL A 180 23.56 -5.26 -12.47
C VAL A 180 22.70 -4.32 -11.64
N ASP A 181 22.48 -3.10 -12.13
CA ASP A 181 21.66 -2.14 -11.42
C ASP A 181 20.17 -2.50 -11.53
N LEU A 182 19.52 -2.52 -10.38
CA LEU A 182 18.09 -2.76 -10.25
C LEU A 182 17.36 -1.41 -10.30
N SER A 183 16.37 -1.31 -11.18
CA SER A 183 15.45 -0.15 -11.22
C SER A 183 14.17 -0.40 -10.42
N GLY A 184 13.94 -1.62 -9.93
CA GLY A 184 12.83 -1.95 -9.05
C GLY A 184 12.96 -3.32 -8.40
N LEU A 185 12.45 -3.45 -7.18
CA LEU A 185 12.36 -4.69 -6.40
C LEU A 185 11.00 -4.73 -5.72
N ASN A 186 10.20 -5.75 -6.03
CA ASN A 186 8.94 -6.05 -5.35
C ASN A 186 9.05 -7.45 -4.75
N ARG A 187 8.92 -7.55 -3.42
CA ARG A 187 9.15 -8.78 -2.67
C ARG A 187 7.90 -9.65 -2.52
N GLY A 188 6.72 -9.11 -2.83
CA GLY A 188 5.45 -9.72 -2.44
C GLY A 188 5.32 -9.87 -0.92
N ASP A 189 4.09 -10.00 -0.45
CA ASP A 189 3.84 -10.40 0.93
C ASP A 189 3.74 -11.93 0.98
N PHE A 190 4.28 -12.54 2.03
CA PHE A 190 4.05 -13.94 2.32
C PHE A 190 3.77 -14.11 3.81
N ALA A 191 2.87 -15.04 4.12
CA ALA A 191 2.55 -15.46 5.47
C ALA A 191 2.81 -16.96 5.59
N ILE A 192 3.13 -17.41 6.79
CA ILE A 192 3.33 -18.83 7.08
C ILE A 192 2.18 -19.25 7.97
N GLU A 193 1.44 -20.27 7.54
CA GLU A 193 0.35 -20.82 8.34
C GLU A 193 0.89 -21.40 9.66
N ASN A 194 0.18 -21.18 10.76
CA ASN A 194 0.59 -21.64 12.09
C ASN A 194 1.96 -21.12 12.57
N ALA A 195 2.43 -19.98 12.04
CA ALA A 195 3.62 -19.31 12.56
C ALA A 195 3.47 -17.78 12.54
N LEU A 196 4.15 -17.12 13.47
CA LEU A 196 4.31 -15.67 13.46
C LEU A 196 5.60 -15.32 12.72
N LEU A 197 5.53 -14.34 11.82
CA LEU A 197 6.65 -13.89 10.99
C LEU A 197 6.99 -12.44 11.33
N LYS A 198 8.26 -12.16 11.60
CA LYS A 198 8.77 -10.80 11.85
C LYS A 198 10.07 -10.59 11.10
N GLN A 199 10.16 -9.54 10.29
CA GLN A 199 11.44 -9.17 9.66
C GLN A 199 12.39 -8.65 10.73
N VAL A 200 13.59 -9.23 10.80
CA VAL A 200 14.60 -8.89 11.81
C VAL A 200 15.84 -8.18 11.30
N SER A 201 16.17 -8.32 10.02
CA SER A 201 17.32 -7.63 9.46
C SER A 201 17.14 -7.37 7.97
N GLU A 202 17.71 -6.27 7.51
CA GLU A 202 17.90 -5.97 6.09
C GLU A 202 19.27 -5.32 5.93
N ASN A 203 20.18 -6.03 5.28
CA ASN A 203 21.55 -5.57 5.05
C ASN A 203 21.85 -5.57 3.57
N GLN A 204 22.65 -4.59 3.14
CA GLN A 204 23.14 -4.51 1.77
C GLN A 204 24.66 -4.44 1.78
N TYR A 205 25.30 -5.33 1.04
CA TYR A 205 26.75 -5.40 0.95
C TYR A 205 27.19 -5.95 -0.41
N GLN A 206 28.48 -5.84 -0.73
CA GLN A 206 29.02 -6.34 -1.98
C GLN A 206 29.97 -7.50 -1.73
N ARG A 207 29.92 -8.53 -2.58
CA ARG A 207 30.83 -9.67 -2.54
C ARG A 207 31.29 -10.04 -3.95
N THR A 208 32.57 -10.38 -4.08
CA THR A 208 33.09 -10.96 -5.32
C THR A 208 32.96 -12.48 -5.27
N ILE A 209 32.29 -13.06 -6.26
CA ILE A 209 32.05 -14.49 -6.40
C ILE A 209 32.53 -14.88 -7.80
N ASP A 210 33.47 -15.83 -7.89
CA ASP A 210 34.05 -16.29 -9.16
C ASP A 210 34.57 -15.15 -10.06
N GLY A 211 35.23 -14.15 -9.45
CA GLY A 211 35.78 -12.99 -10.16
C GLY A 211 34.76 -11.92 -10.58
N LYS A 212 33.47 -12.11 -10.27
CA LYS A 212 32.39 -11.17 -10.58
C LYS A 212 31.85 -10.52 -9.32
N ALA A 213 31.70 -9.19 -9.35
CA ALA A 213 31.12 -8.43 -8.25
C ALA A 213 29.59 -8.55 -8.22
N TYR A 214 29.05 -8.91 -7.05
CA TYR A 214 27.63 -8.94 -6.76
C TYR A 214 27.30 -8.02 -5.61
N GLY A 215 26.32 -7.13 -5.79
CA GLY A 215 25.56 -6.55 -4.69
C GLY A 215 24.62 -7.60 -4.12
N ILE A 216 24.54 -7.67 -2.80
CA ILE A 216 23.73 -8.63 -2.05
C ILE A 216 22.78 -7.83 -1.18
N ILE A 217 21.48 -8.09 -1.32
CA ILE A 217 20.45 -7.62 -0.41
C ILE A 217 20.02 -8.82 0.43
N GLU A 218 20.38 -8.83 1.70
CA GLU A 218 20.10 -9.90 2.66
C GLU A 218 18.99 -9.49 3.60
N MET A 219 17.92 -10.27 3.63
CA MET A 219 16.79 -10.11 4.54
C MET A 219 16.69 -11.32 5.45
N THR A 220 16.57 -11.08 6.76
CA THR A 220 16.37 -12.15 7.74
C THR A 220 15.03 -11.96 8.42
N TYR A 221 14.26 -13.04 8.53
CA TYR A 221 12.99 -13.12 9.22
C TYR A 221 13.10 -14.06 10.42
N ALA A 222 12.53 -13.66 11.55
CA ALA A 222 12.25 -14.54 12.67
C ALA A 222 10.86 -15.17 12.50
N ILE A 223 10.82 -16.49 12.53
CA ILE A 223 9.63 -17.34 12.44
C ILE A 223 9.42 -17.98 13.80
N PHE A 224 8.21 -17.88 14.36
CA PHE A 224 7.82 -18.50 15.62
C PHE A 224 6.66 -19.48 15.37
N PRO A 225 6.94 -20.79 15.27
CA PRO A 225 5.91 -21.79 15.08
C PRO A 225 4.93 -21.82 16.25
N GLN A 226 3.63 -21.89 15.98
CA GLN A 226 2.58 -21.90 17.01
C GLN A 226 2.09 -23.31 17.32
N GLN A 227 2.43 -24.30 16.50
CA GLN A 227 2.03 -25.70 16.65
C GLN A 227 3.21 -26.63 16.32
N SER A 228 3.25 -27.79 16.98
CA SER A 228 4.19 -28.86 16.66
C SER A 228 3.75 -29.65 15.42
N GLY A 229 4.70 -30.19 14.67
CA GLY A 229 4.48 -30.89 13.41
C GLY A 229 5.33 -30.29 12.28
N THR A 230 4.97 -30.59 11.03
CA THR A 230 5.67 -30.01 9.87
C THR A 230 5.18 -28.59 9.62
N LEU A 231 6.08 -27.61 9.74
CA LEU A 231 5.83 -26.24 9.32
C LEU A 231 6.27 -26.06 7.87
N SER A 232 5.32 -25.77 6.97
CA SER A 232 5.60 -25.50 5.57
C SER A 232 5.71 -24.00 5.31
N ILE A 233 6.93 -23.52 5.03
CA ILE A 233 7.17 -22.17 4.50
C ILE A 233 6.77 -22.18 3.02
N PRO A 234 5.76 -21.40 2.60
CA PRO A 234 5.22 -21.50 1.25
C PRO A 234 6.19 -20.94 0.21
N ALA A 235 6.12 -21.51 -0.99
CA ALA A 235 6.77 -20.94 -2.15
C ALA A 235 6.20 -19.55 -2.45
N HIS A 236 7.06 -18.61 -2.81
CA HIS A 236 6.67 -17.24 -3.17
C HIS A 236 7.61 -16.66 -4.21
N THR A 237 7.35 -15.44 -4.68
CA THR A 237 8.08 -14.85 -5.80
C THR A 237 8.47 -13.41 -5.54
N TRP A 238 9.68 -13.04 -5.97
CA TRP A 238 10.14 -11.65 -5.99
C TRP A 238 10.26 -11.17 -7.43
N ASP A 239 9.67 -10.02 -7.71
CA ASP A 239 9.75 -9.37 -9.01
C ASP A 239 10.85 -8.32 -9.01
N VAL A 240 11.84 -8.47 -9.88
CA VAL A 240 13.00 -7.60 -10.01
C VAL A 240 13.00 -6.95 -11.39
N THR A 241 13.25 -5.65 -11.45
CA THR A 241 13.42 -4.94 -12.72
C THR A 241 14.88 -4.54 -12.89
N ILE A 242 15.51 -5.02 -13.96
CA ILE A 242 16.89 -4.69 -14.31
C ILE A 242 16.91 -3.46 -15.21
N GLN A 243 17.79 -2.50 -14.94
CA GLN A 243 17.98 -1.35 -15.84
C GLN A 243 18.69 -1.79 -17.13
N ASN A 244 17.98 -1.72 -18.26
CA ASN A 244 18.59 -2.01 -19.55
C ASN A 244 19.40 -0.79 -20.04
N ARG A 245 20.74 -0.87 -19.94
CA ARG A 245 21.65 0.19 -20.44
C ARG A 245 21.85 0.17 -21.96
N GLN A 246 21.48 -0.91 -22.66
CA GLN A 246 21.81 -1.11 -24.08
C GLN A 246 20.74 -0.58 -25.07
N GLY A 247 19.59 -0.09 -24.60
CA GLY A 247 18.50 0.39 -25.46
C GLY A 247 18.64 1.82 -26.00
N TYR A 248 19.68 2.56 -25.60
CA TYR A 248 19.89 3.94 -26.04
C TYR A 248 20.48 3.99 -27.46
N ARG A 249 19.65 3.86 -28.51
CA ARG A 249 20.03 4.48 -29.79
C ARG A 249 18.93 4.83 -30.79
N TYR A 250 17.69 4.34 -30.75
CA TYR A 250 16.78 4.60 -31.90
C TYR A 250 15.25 4.67 -31.69
N ASP A 251 14.71 4.79 -30.47
CA ASP A 251 13.25 5.01 -30.32
C ASP A 251 12.86 5.86 -29.09
N PRO A 252 12.38 7.11 -29.27
CA PRO A 252 11.87 7.97 -28.20
C PRO A 252 10.52 7.54 -27.59
N PHE A 253 9.81 6.57 -28.20
CA PHE A 253 8.43 6.20 -27.83
C PHE A 253 8.31 4.83 -27.15
N LEU A 254 9.39 4.06 -27.04
CA LEU A 254 9.44 2.88 -26.20
C LEU A 254 9.78 3.31 -24.77
N THR A 255 8.77 3.28 -23.89
CA THR A 255 8.88 3.41 -22.43
C THR A 255 10.17 2.78 -21.92
N ARG A 256 10.86 3.47 -21.01
CA ARG A 256 12.04 3.02 -20.24
C ARG A 256 11.80 1.61 -19.64
N GLY A 257 11.98 0.58 -20.45
CA GLY A 257 11.55 -0.78 -20.13
C GLY A 257 12.74 -1.57 -19.65
N GLY A 258 12.92 -1.61 -18.33
CA GLY A 258 13.84 -2.59 -17.73
C GLY A 258 13.31 -4.01 -17.93
N GLN A 259 14.21 -4.99 -18.06
CA GLN A 259 13.81 -6.39 -18.11
C GLN A 259 13.26 -6.79 -16.73
N ARG A 260 12.02 -7.26 -16.66
CA ARG A 260 11.42 -7.80 -15.43
C ARG A 260 11.70 -9.29 -15.31
N LEU A 261 12.26 -9.69 -14.18
CA LEU A 261 12.49 -11.08 -13.77
C LEU A 261 11.59 -11.41 -12.58
N ARG A 262 11.01 -12.60 -12.59
CA ARG A 262 10.25 -13.17 -11.48
C ARG A 262 11.07 -14.29 -10.86
N LEU A 263 11.75 -13.99 -9.76
CA LEU A 263 12.57 -14.94 -9.02
C LEU A 263 11.66 -15.80 -8.14
N ARG A 264 11.79 -17.11 -8.25
CA ARG A 264 10.97 -18.06 -7.49
C ARG A 264 11.74 -18.56 -6.29
N ILE A 265 11.10 -18.48 -5.13
CA ILE A 265 11.57 -19.07 -3.88
C ILE A 265 10.74 -20.32 -3.66
N ASP A 266 11.42 -21.47 -3.57
CA ASP A 266 10.75 -22.75 -3.35
C ASP A 266 10.25 -22.89 -1.91
N SER A 267 9.22 -23.73 -1.73
CA SER A 267 8.71 -24.03 -0.40
C SER A 267 9.74 -24.79 0.43
N ARG A 268 9.69 -24.61 1.74
CA ARG A 268 10.63 -25.28 2.66
C ARG A 268 9.93 -25.78 3.90
N ASP A 269 10.16 -27.04 4.22
CA ASP A 269 9.59 -27.68 5.41
C ASP A 269 10.56 -27.64 6.58
N VAL A 270 10.01 -27.46 7.78
CA VAL A 270 10.74 -27.45 9.05
C VAL A 270 10.04 -28.37 10.03
N ASP A 271 10.80 -29.21 10.72
CA ASP A 271 10.26 -30.11 11.74
C ASP A 271 10.11 -29.37 13.08
N VAL A 272 8.87 -29.15 13.52
CA VAL A 272 8.56 -28.46 14.76
C VAL A 272 8.29 -29.48 15.87
N LEU A 273 9.24 -29.59 16.79
CA LEU A 273 9.18 -30.48 17.93
C LEU A 273 8.18 -29.95 18.98
N PRO A 274 7.42 -30.84 19.64
CA PRO A 274 6.59 -30.44 20.77
C PRO A 274 7.45 -30.04 21.96
N LYS A 275 6.84 -29.37 22.94
CA LYS A 275 7.45 -29.15 24.25
C LYS A 275 7.97 -30.49 24.82
N PRO A 276 9.25 -30.59 25.24
CA PRO A 276 9.80 -31.79 25.84
C PRO A 276 8.99 -32.26 27.05
N SER A 277 8.75 -33.56 27.15
CA SER A 277 7.95 -34.15 28.24
C SER A 277 8.59 -34.01 29.62
N ASN A 278 9.92 -33.87 29.68
CA ASN A 278 10.68 -33.62 30.89
C ASN A 278 10.72 -32.15 31.31
N TYR A 279 10.03 -31.25 30.59
CA TYR A 279 9.94 -29.84 30.98
C TYR A 279 8.89 -29.62 32.08
N SER A 280 9.36 -29.34 33.29
CA SER A 280 8.57 -29.02 34.49
C SER A 280 8.46 -27.53 34.84
N GLY A 281 8.91 -26.62 33.99
CA GLY A 281 8.79 -25.17 34.24
C GLY A 281 7.36 -24.67 34.10
N GLN A 282 7.01 -23.61 34.83
CA GLN A 282 5.65 -23.04 34.84
C GLN A 282 5.23 -22.48 33.48
N HIS A 283 6.16 -21.82 32.77
CA HIS A 283 5.92 -21.19 31.47
C HIS A 283 6.84 -21.80 30.42
N TRP A 284 6.33 -22.12 29.24
CA TRP A 284 7.17 -22.62 28.16
C TRP A 284 7.96 -21.47 27.52
N LEU A 285 9.27 -21.43 27.77
CA LEU A 285 10.16 -20.35 27.33
C LEU A 285 11.36 -20.93 26.56
N PRO A 286 11.21 -21.26 25.27
CA PRO A 286 12.31 -21.72 24.42
C PRO A 286 13.18 -20.54 23.97
N ALA A 287 14.21 -20.22 24.76
CA ALA A 287 15.12 -19.11 24.50
C ALA A 287 16.54 -19.62 24.19
N SER A 288 17.32 -18.81 23.48
CA SER A 288 18.75 -19.07 23.27
C SER A 288 19.63 -18.53 24.41
N ASP A 289 19.14 -17.50 25.11
CA ASP A 289 19.70 -16.96 26.36
C ASP A 289 18.57 -16.30 27.14
N LEU A 290 18.54 -16.48 28.45
CA LEU A 290 17.60 -15.79 29.34
C LEU A 290 18.29 -15.41 30.64
N ARG A 291 18.15 -14.14 31.02
CA ARG A 291 18.76 -13.57 32.23
C ARG A 291 17.76 -12.73 33.00
N LEU A 292 17.92 -12.73 34.31
CA LEU A 292 17.26 -11.79 35.21
C LEU A 292 18.29 -10.79 35.72
N SER A 293 17.91 -9.52 35.73
CA SER A 293 18.67 -8.45 36.38
C SER A 293 17.77 -7.65 37.31
N GLN A 294 18.37 -6.97 38.27
CA GLN A 294 17.66 -6.09 39.17
C GLN A 294 18.46 -4.82 39.47
N ASN A 295 17.74 -3.74 39.72
CA ASN A 295 18.29 -2.47 40.16
C ASN A 295 17.41 -1.88 41.27
N TRP A 296 18.03 -1.09 42.14
CA TRP A 296 17.37 -0.43 43.27
C TRP A 296 17.59 1.08 43.18
N SER A 297 16.57 1.88 43.49
CA SER A 297 16.73 3.34 43.53
C SER A 297 17.64 3.82 44.65
N GLN A 298 17.79 3.03 45.72
CA GLN A 298 18.66 3.29 46.86
C GLN A 298 19.30 1.98 47.36
N PRO A 299 20.44 2.03 48.08
CA PRO A 299 21.05 0.84 48.69
C PRO A 299 20.10 0.13 49.66
N ALA A 300 20.11 -1.21 49.64
CA ALA A 300 19.22 -2.08 50.42
C ALA A 300 19.34 -1.95 51.97
N THR A 301 20.31 -1.17 52.43
CA THR A 301 20.64 -0.92 53.85
C THR A 301 20.11 0.42 54.36
N ALA A 302 19.51 1.26 53.50
CA ALA A 302 19.11 2.63 53.83
C ALA A 302 17.60 2.82 53.98
N PHE A 303 16.84 1.73 54.14
CA PHE A 303 15.37 1.79 54.04
C PHE A 303 14.76 2.33 55.32
N LYS A 304 13.67 3.10 55.20
CA LYS A 304 12.93 3.65 56.34
C LYS A 304 11.47 3.23 56.30
N VAL A 305 10.85 3.13 57.47
CA VAL A 305 9.42 2.83 57.59
C VAL A 305 8.60 3.91 56.89
N GLY A 306 7.68 3.49 56.02
CA GLY A 306 6.77 4.39 55.29
C GLY A 306 7.36 5.06 54.05
N GLU A 307 8.68 5.02 53.84
CA GLU A 307 9.30 5.56 52.64
C GLU A 307 9.31 4.50 51.50
N PRO A 308 8.81 4.82 50.30
CA PRO A 308 8.82 3.90 49.17
C PRO A 308 10.22 3.77 48.56
N ILE A 309 10.68 2.54 48.31
CA ILE A 309 11.86 2.25 47.51
C ILE A 309 11.45 1.56 46.21
N THR A 310 12.02 2.00 45.09
CA THR A 310 11.77 1.37 43.79
C THR A 310 12.76 0.25 43.55
N ARG A 311 12.24 -0.96 43.33
CA ARG A 311 12.98 -2.12 42.80
C ARG A 311 12.56 -2.32 41.35
N THR A 312 13.51 -2.26 40.42
CA THR A 312 13.29 -2.57 39.01
C THR A 312 13.87 -3.94 38.71
N VAL A 313 13.06 -4.83 38.15
CA VAL A 313 13.46 -6.18 37.75
C VAL A 313 13.27 -6.32 36.24
N SER A 314 14.27 -6.82 35.53
CA SER A 314 14.22 -6.99 34.09
C SER A 314 14.50 -8.44 33.68
N ILE A 315 13.67 -8.97 32.78
CA ILE A 315 13.91 -10.22 32.06
C ILE A 315 14.52 -9.84 30.71
N THR A 316 15.74 -10.28 30.44
CA THR A 316 16.33 -10.21 29.10
C THR A 316 16.32 -11.60 28.48
N ALA A 317 15.63 -11.75 27.35
CA ALA A 317 15.53 -13.02 26.64
C ALA A 317 15.88 -12.87 25.16
N LYS A 318 16.74 -13.77 24.65
CA LYS A 318 17.04 -13.89 23.23
C LYS A 318 16.19 -14.99 22.59
N GLY A 319 15.57 -14.67 21.45
CA GLY A 319 14.72 -15.58 20.71
C GLY A 319 13.30 -15.72 21.24
N LEU A 320 12.81 -14.77 22.05
CA LEU A 320 11.43 -14.71 22.54
C LEU A 320 10.83 -13.34 22.28
N MET A 321 9.57 -13.29 21.87
CA MET A 321 8.75 -12.07 21.80
C MET A 321 8.29 -11.65 23.19
N GLY A 322 7.99 -10.35 23.37
CA GLY A 322 7.49 -9.82 24.64
C GLY A 322 6.19 -10.47 25.11
N SER A 323 5.33 -10.87 24.17
CA SER A 323 4.10 -11.62 24.46
C SER A 323 4.33 -13.02 25.03
N GLN A 324 5.53 -13.59 24.87
CA GLN A 324 5.88 -14.91 25.40
C GLN A 324 6.42 -14.81 26.84
N LEU A 325 6.91 -13.65 27.27
CA LEU A 325 7.49 -13.48 28.59
C LEU A 325 6.40 -13.36 29.66
N PRO A 326 6.46 -14.14 30.74
CA PRO A 326 5.46 -14.07 31.80
C PRO A 326 5.60 -12.77 32.61
N PRO A 327 4.52 -12.30 33.24
CA PRO A 327 4.63 -11.25 34.23
C PRO A 327 5.43 -11.74 35.43
N LEU A 328 6.29 -10.88 35.97
CA LEU A 328 6.99 -11.14 37.22
C LEU A 328 6.02 -10.89 38.39
N ASN A 329 5.64 -11.94 39.10
CA ASN A 329 4.86 -11.81 40.33
C ASN A 329 5.79 -12.01 41.52
N LEU A 330 5.87 -11.00 42.39
CA LEU A 330 6.63 -11.12 43.64
C LEU A 330 5.76 -11.80 44.70
N GLU A 331 6.34 -12.77 45.41
CA GLU A 331 5.72 -13.31 46.61
C GLU A 331 5.61 -12.24 47.69
N THR A 332 4.51 -12.26 48.45
CA THR A 332 4.26 -11.25 49.48
C THR A 332 5.09 -11.53 50.73
N THR A 333 5.86 -10.54 51.16
CA THR A 333 6.62 -10.57 52.43
C THR A 333 5.83 -9.86 53.52
N GLN A 334 5.63 -10.50 54.68
CA GLN A 334 4.96 -9.85 55.80
C GLN A 334 5.71 -8.59 56.25
N GLY A 335 4.99 -7.50 56.46
CA GLY A 335 5.57 -6.22 56.87
C GLY A 335 6.05 -5.32 55.71
N VAL A 336 5.86 -5.77 54.47
CA VAL A 336 6.25 -5.04 53.26
C VAL A 336 5.08 -5.03 52.28
N LYS A 337 4.70 -3.85 51.78
CA LYS A 337 3.71 -3.71 50.71
C LYS A 337 4.42 -3.48 49.38
N TYR A 338 3.93 -4.13 48.33
CA TYR A 338 4.44 -4.01 46.97
C TYR A 338 3.38 -3.38 46.08
N TYR A 339 3.77 -2.35 45.34
CA TYR A 339 2.93 -1.69 44.35
C TYR A 339 3.62 -1.83 42.99
N PRO A 340 3.17 -2.75 42.12
CA PRO A 340 3.74 -2.91 40.79
C PRO A 340 3.32 -1.77 39.87
N ASP A 341 4.27 -1.25 39.08
CA ASP A 341 3.98 -0.35 37.97
C ASP A 341 3.54 -1.14 36.73
N GLN A 342 3.28 -0.46 35.60
CA GLN A 342 2.97 -1.14 34.35
C GLN A 342 4.24 -1.78 33.74
N PRO A 343 4.20 -3.06 33.32
CA PRO A 343 5.32 -3.71 32.64
C PRO A 343 5.67 -2.96 31.34
N GLN A 344 6.96 -2.77 31.10
CA GLN A 344 7.49 -2.19 29.87
C GLN A 344 8.26 -3.28 29.11
N SER A 345 7.86 -3.53 27.86
CA SER A 345 8.52 -4.52 27.00
C SER A 345 9.16 -3.83 25.80
N GLU A 346 10.47 -4.00 25.66
CA GLU A 346 11.26 -3.49 24.55
C GLU A 346 11.81 -4.64 23.72
N GLU A 347 11.60 -4.62 22.41
CA GLU A 347 12.15 -5.63 21.50
C GLU A 347 13.22 -4.99 20.63
N SER A 348 14.46 -5.44 20.79
CA SER A 348 15.56 -5.13 19.89
C SER A 348 15.70 -6.22 18.84
N ILE A 349 16.05 -5.80 17.64
CA ILE A 349 16.07 -6.65 16.46
C ILE A 349 17.46 -6.57 15.83
N GLY A 350 18.05 -7.73 15.50
CA GLY A 350 19.34 -7.82 14.81
C GLY A 350 19.48 -9.08 13.96
N GLN A 351 20.69 -9.32 13.44
CA GLN A 351 21.01 -10.50 12.63
C GLN A 351 20.76 -11.82 13.38
N ASP A 352 20.98 -11.84 14.70
CA ASP A 352 20.73 -12.99 15.58
C ASP A 352 19.24 -13.16 15.95
N GLY A 353 18.35 -12.33 15.40
CA GLY A 353 16.92 -12.33 15.66
C GLY A 353 16.48 -11.30 16.70
N ILE A 354 15.51 -11.70 17.54
CA ILE A 354 14.85 -10.81 18.50
C ILE A 354 15.48 -10.98 19.88
N THR A 355 15.81 -9.86 20.50
CA THR A 355 16.16 -9.78 21.91
C THR A 355 15.11 -8.91 22.61
N THR A 356 14.41 -9.49 23.57
CA THR A 356 13.37 -8.79 24.31
C THR A 356 13.83 -8.49 25.73
N VAL A 357 13.55 -7.28 26.19
CA VAL A 357 13.73 -6.86 27.58
C VAL A 357 12.36 -6.50 28.14
N ASN A 358 11.85 -7.30 29.09
CA ASN A 358 10.64 -6.98 29.84
C ASN A 358 11.03 -6.47 31.23
N THR A 359 10.68 -5.23 31.54
CA THR A 359 11.04 -4.52 32.77
C THR A 359 9.81 -4.23 33.60
N GLN A 360 9.88 -4.59 34.88
CA GLN A 360 8.83 -4.41 35.86
C GLN A 360 9.40 -3.68 37.08
N SER A 361 8.82 -2.52 37.40
CA SER A 361 9.17 -1.76 38.60
C SER A 361 8.14 -2.02 39.71
N TYR A 362 8.63 -2.03 40.95
CA TYR A 362 7.81 -2.18 42.15
C TYR A 362 8.20 -1.10 43.16
N ALA A 363 7.22 -0.33 43.64
CA ALA A 363 7.38 0.48 44.83
C ALA A 363 7.17 -0.39 46.07
N ILE A 364 8.21 -0.53 46.87
CA ILE A 364 8.28 -1.35 48.06
C ILE A 364 8.16 -0.42 49.26
N VAL A 365 7.10 -0.57 50.07
CA VAL A 365 6.84 0.25 51.25
C VAL A 365 6.88 -0.63 52.50
N PRO A 366 7.96 -0.56 53.29
CA PRO A 366 8.02 -1.20 54.60
C PRO A 366 7.07 -0.52 55.59
N ASN A 367 6.33 -1.31 56.37
CA ASN A 367 5.38 -0.78 57.35
C ASN A 367 5.82 -0.93 58.81
N LYS A 368 6.93 -1.63 59.05
CA LYS A 368 7.52 -1.86 60.38
C LYS A 368 9.05 -1.81 60.27
N PRO A 369 9.74 -1.41 61.34
CA PRO A 369 11.19 -1.50 61.40
C PRO A 369 11.63 -2.95 61.57
N GLY A 370 12.87 -3.25 61.16
CA GLY A 370 13.48 -4.56 61.32
C GLY A 370 14.07 -5.12 60.03
N ARG A 371 14.44 -6.40 60.10
CA ARG A 371 15.08 -7.14 59.01
C ARG A 371 14.03 -7.94 58.23
N PHE A 372 13.87 -7.65 56.94
CA PHE A 372 12.96 -8.39 56.07
C PHE A 372 13.74 -9.18 55.03
N THR A 373 13.23 -10.37 54.70
CA THR A 373 13.82 -11.25 53.69
C THR A 373 12.89 -11.27 52.48
N LEU A 374 13.36 -10.68 51.38
CA LEU A 374 12.70 -10.71 50.09
C LEU A 374 13.05 -12.04 49.40
N PRO A 375 12.06 -12.82 48.96
CA PRO A 375 12.30 -14.13 48.37
C PRO A 375 13.08 -14.02 47.07
N ALA A 376 13.79 -15.11 46.73
CA ALA A 376 14.43 -15.25 45.43
C ALA A 376 13.38 -15.24 44.32
N ILE A 377 13.74 -14.69 43.16
CA ILE A 377 12.89 -14.77 41.97
C ILE A 377 13.57 -15.76 41.05
N THR A 378 12.88 -16.83 40.68
CA THR A 378 13.40 -17.80 39.73
C THR A 378 12.51 -17.96 38.52
N LEU A 379 13.12 -18.17 37.37
CA LEU A 379 12.44 -18.40 36.11
C LEU A 379 13.09 -19.56 35.37
N SER A 380 12.37 -20.67 35.27
CA SER A 380 12.78 -21.81 34.47
C SER A 380 12.53 -21.56 32.98
N TRP A 381 13.49 -21.92 32.14
CA TRP A 381 13.42 -21.75 30.69
C TRP A 381 14.08 -22.93 29.99
N TRP A 382 13.76 -23.13 28.71
CA TRP A 382 14.38 -24.17 27.90
C TRP A 382 15.48 -23.55 27.05
N ASP A 383 16.72 -23.99 27.29
CA ASP A 383 17.86 -23.56 26.49
C ASP A 383 17.88 -24.33 25.18
N THR A 384 17.63 -23.60 24.09
CA THR A 384 17.55 -24.13 22.74
C THR A 384 18.91 -24.47 22.13
N HIS A 385 20.02 -24.03 22.72
CA HIS A 385 21.35 -24.45 22.32
C HIS A 385 21.77 -25.75 23.00
N SER A 386 21.54 -25.88 24.31
CA SER A 386 21.93 -27.06 25.07
C SER A 386 20.84 -28.14 25.17
N HIS A 387 19.64 -27.87 24.66
CA HIS A 387 18.46 -28.74 24.70
C HIS A 387 18.15 -29.24 26.11
N ARG A 388 18.23 -28.34 27.09
CA ARG A 388 18.01 -28.64 28.51
C ARG A 388 17.29 -27.50 29.19
N MET A 389 16.56 -27.83 30.25
CA MET A 389 16.02 -26.82 31.14
C MET A 389 17.17 -26.11 31.89
N ARG A 390 17.08 -24.79 31.97
CA ARG A 390 17.91 -23.93 32.81
C ARG A 390 17.02 -23.04 33.67
N GLU A 391 17.63 -22.43 34.67
CA GLU A 391 16.97 -21.51 35.59
C GLU A 391 17.76 -20.21 35.64
N ALA A 392 17.06 -19.09 35.49
CA ALA A 392 17.60 -17.77 35.79
C ALA A 392 17.07 -17.34 37.16
N SER A 393 17.94 -16.90 38.05
CA SER A 393 17.57 -16.58 39.42
C SER A 393 18.12 -15.23 39.87
N LEU A 394 17.29 -14.47 40.59
CA LEU A 394 17.73 -13.39 41.46
C LEU A 394 17.78 -13.90 42.88
N PRO A 395 18.89 -13.67 43.62
CA PRO A 395 19.06 -14.22 44.95
C PRO A 395 18.07 -13.61 45.94
N VAL A 396 17.85 -14.34 47.05
CA VAL A 396 17.19 -13.80 48.24
C VAL A 396 17.88 -12.51 48.66
N GLN A 397 17.09 -11.48 48.98
CA GLN A 397 17.62 -10.19 49.38
C GLN A 397 17.14 -9.81 50.76
N VAL A 398 18.08 -9.52 51.65
CA VAL A 398 17.79 -9.01 52.98
C VAL A 398 17.79 -7.49 52.91
N ILE A 399 16.72 -6.89 53.43
CA ILE A 399 16.60 -5.44 53.59
C ILE A 399 16.54 -5.11 55.09
N GLU A 400 17.24 -4.05 55.48
CA GLU A 400 17.20 -3.52 56.85
C GLU A 400 16.45 -2.20 56.84
N VAL A 401 15.37 -2.15 57.62
CA VAL A 401 14.48 -0.98 57.68
C VAL A 401 14.67 -0.31 59.03
N ALA A 402 15.24 0.90 58.98
CA ALA A 402 15.37 1.77 60.13
C ALA A 402 14.02 2.44 60.46
N GLY A 403 13.73 2.62 61.75
CA GLY A 403 12.59 3.42 62.18
C GLY A 403 12.26 3.24 63.65
N GLU A 404 12.22 4.36 64.37
CA GLU A 404 11.43 4.52 65.59
C GLU A 404 9.95 4.68 65.20
N ILE A 405 9.05 4.22 66.07
CA ILE A 405 7.60 4.40 65.91
C ILE A 405 7.29 5.88 66.18
N THR A 406 7.33 6.74 65.16
CA THR A 406 6.72 8.07 65.30
C THR A 406 5.22 7.89 65.11
N THR A 407 4.53 7.63 66.21
CA THR A 407 3.09 7.86 66.32
C THR A 407 2.84 9.30 65.90
N PRO A 408 1.99 9.59 64.89
CA PRO A 408 1.60 10.97 64.66
C PRO A 408 0.84 11.41 65.90
N ILE A 409 1.37 12.43 66.57
CA ILE A 409 0.66 13.15 67.63
C ILE A 409 -0.51 13.82 66.92
N ILE A 410 -1.70 13.27 67.11
CA ILE A 410 -2.94 13.96 66.75
C ILE A 410 -3.11 14.98 67.88
N ASP A 411 -2.70 16.22 67.63
CA ASP A 411 -3.09 17.34 68.48
C ASP A 411 -4.60 17.52 68.36
N GLU A 412 -5.22 17.44 69.53
CA GLU A 412 -6.62 17.72 69.79
C GLU A 412 -6.86 19.24 69.74
N ALA A 413 -8.02 19.62 69.21
CA ALA A 413 -8.66 20.94 69.24
C ALA A 413 -8.22 22.01 68.21
N ALA A 414 -8.89 21.99 67.06
CA ALA A 414 -9.46 23.20 66.47
C ALA A 414 -10.83 22.87 65.85
N GLU A 415 -11.89 23.11 66.61
CA GLU A 415 -13.28 23.13 66.13
C GLU A 415 -13.47 24.26 65.12
N LEU A 416 -14.07 23.97 63.96
CA LEU A 416 -14.96 24.83 63.16
C LEU A 416 -15.75 23.92 62.18
N PRO A 417 -16.92 24.37 61.65
CA PRO A 417 -18.21 23.73 61.87
C PRO A 417 -18.53 22.56 60.93
N VAL A 418 -19.38 21.68 61.45
CA VAL A 418 -20.07 20.60 60.75
C VAL A 418 -20.95 21.19 59.64
N ASN A 419 -20.54 21.03 58.39
CA ASN A 419 -21.46 21.06 57.26
C ASN A 419 -21.70 19.60 56.84
N ALA A 420 -22.80 19.05 57.35
CA ALA A 420 -23.27 17.72 57.01
C ALA A 420 -23.99 17.79 55.67
N GLU A 421 -23.29 17.54 54.57
CA GLU A 421 -23.91 16.95 53.38
C GLU A 421 -22.85 16.39 52.44
N ASN A 422 -23.12 15.17 51.96
CA ASN A 422 -22.46 14.43 50.87
C ASN A 422 -21.31 13.49 51.24
N ALA A 423 -21.66 12.36 51.87
CA ALA A 423 -21.02 11.08 51.59
C ALA A 423 -21.89 10.30 50.58
N PRO A 424 -21.35 9.77 49.47
CA PRO A 424 -22.11 8.90 48.58
C PRO A 424 -22.24 7.50 49.18
N THR A 425 -23.47 7.14 49.55
CA THR A 425 -23.88 5.75 49.80
C THR A 425 -23.89 4.92 48.50
N PRO A 426 -23.62 3.61 48.57
CA PRO A 426 -23.73 2.72 47.43
C PRO A 426 -25.22 2.49 47.13
N THR A 427 -25.73 3.10 46.06
CA THR A 427 -27.09 2.86 45.59
C THR A 427 -27.15 1.50 44.92
N THR A 428 -27.95 0.63 45.52
CA THR A 428 -28.35 -0.66 44.97
C THR A 428 -29.26 -0.43 43.75
N ASP A 429 -28.92 -1.10 42.65
CA ASP A 429 -29.70 -1.22 41.43
C ASP A 429 -31.14 -1.67 41.71
N LEU A 430 -32.11 -0.82 41.35
CA LEU A 430 -33.46 -1.21 40.93
C LEU A 430 -34.01 -0.09 40.03
N GLY A 431 -33.88 -0.22 38.71
CA GLY A 431 -34.45 0.78 37.81
C GLY A 431 -34.10 0.69 36.33
N VAL A 432 -33.85 -0.50 35.77
CA VAL A 432 -33.80 -0.66 34.31
C VAL A 432 -35.22 -0.65 33.76
N SER A 433 -35.81 0.54 33.53
CA SER A 433 -37.00 0.61 32.68
C SER A 433 -37.17 1.97 32.01
N SER A 434 -37.41 1.89 30.69
CA SER A 434 -38.08 2.88 29.85
C SER A 434 -37.29 3.99 29.15
N ILE A 435 -36.03 4.30 29.49
CA ILE A 435 -35.29 5.37 28.76
C ILE A 435 -34.46 4.81 27.59
N TRP A 436 -33.72 3.71 27.79
CA TRP A 436 -32.91 3.10 26.74
C TRP A 436 -33.74 2.46 25.61
N SER A 437 -34.97 2.00 25.90
CA SER A 437 -35.90 1.52 24.87
C SER A 437 -36.43 2.66 23.98
N LEU A 438 -36.69 3.84 24.55
CA LEU A 438 -37.09 5.01 23.77
C LEU A 438 -35.94 5.55 22.93
N VAL A 439 -34.71 5.58 23.46
CA VAL A 439 -33.53 6.02 22.71
C VAL A 439 -33.21 5.07 21.56
N SER A 440 -33.26 3.75 21.79
CA SER A 440 -33.04 2.77 20.73
C SER A 440 -34.16 2.75 19.68
N ALA A 441 -35.41 2.98 20.07
CA ALA A 441 -36.53 3.13 19.14
C ALA A 441 -36.39 4.39 18.27
N TRP A 442 -35.96 5.52 18.86
CA TRP A 442 -35.67 6.76 18.11
C TRP A 442 -34.50 6.59 17.15
N LEU A 443 -33.42 5.90 17.57
CA LEU A 443 -32.27 5.62 16.72
C LEU A 443 -32.65 4.70 15.54
N ALA A 444 -33.47 3.68 15.79
CA ALA A 444 -33.97 2.79 14.76
C ALA A 444 -34.86 3.52 13.74
N LEU A 445 -35.73 4.43 14.21
CA LEU A 445 -36.55 5.30 13.34
C LEU A 445 -35.68 6.25 12.51
N LEU A 446 -34.63 6.82 13.10
CA LEU A 446 -33.67 7.66 12.39
C LEU A 446 -32.92 6.87 11.31
N CYS A 447 -32.45 5.67 11.62
CA CYS A 447 -31.81 4.78 10.65
C CYS A 447 -32.75 4.37 9.51
N LEU A 448 -34.02 4.07 9.80
CA LEU A 448 -35.02 3.78 8.77
C LEU A 448 -35.33 5.02 7.91
N MET A 449 -35.40 6.21 8.52
CA MET A 449 -35.57 7.46 7.79
C MET A 449 -34.38 7.72 6.85
N LEU A 450 -33.14 7.56 7.32
CA LEU A 450 -31.92 7.72 6.52
C LEU A 450 -31.84 6.66 5.40
N ALA A 451 -32.19 5.40 5.69
CA ALA A 451 -32.21 4.33 4.70
C ALA A 451 -33.28 4.57 3.62
N THR A 452 -34.46 5.06 4.01
CA THR A 452 -35.54 5.40 3.05
C THR A 452 -35.21 6.65 2.25
N LEU A 453 -34.56 7.67 2.84
CA LEU A 453 -34.07 8.85 2.13
C LEU A 453 -32.97 8.48 1.13
N TRP A 454 -32.04 7.62 1.55
CA TRP A 454 -30.98 7.10 0.68
C TRP A 454 -31.55 6.23 -0.45
N TRP A 455 -32.52 5.37 -0.15
CA TRP A 455 -33.17 4.55 -1.16
C TRP A 455 -33.99 5.39 -2.14
N ARG A 456 -34.70 6.43 -1.67
CA ARG A 456 -35.40 7.41 -2.51
C ARG A 456 -34.42 8.24 -3.35
N ALA A 457 -33.29 8.67 -2.80
CA ALA A 457 -32.24 9.35 -3.55
C ALA A 457 -31.63 8.44 -4.63
N ARG A 458 -31.37 7.16 -4.31
CA ARG A 458 -30.94 6.16 -5.30
C ARG A 458 -31.99 5.88 -6.36
N ARG A 459 -33.28 5.87 -6.00
CA ARG A 459 -34.37 5.67 -6.95
C ARG A 459 -34.57 6.89 -7.84
N ALA A 460 -34.45 8.10 -7.29
CA ALA A 460 -34.46 9.35 -8.04
C ALA A 460 -33.26 9.46 -9.00
N LEU A 461 -32.06 9.06 -8.56
CA LEU A 461 -30.86 8.97 -9.41
C LEU A 461 -30.97 7.88 -10.49
N ARG A 462 -31.72 6.80 -10.23
CA ARG A 462 -32.00 5.74 -11.24
C ARG A 462 -33.13 6.12 -12.20
N GLN A 463 -34.13 6.88 -11.76
CA GLN A 463 -35.22 7.40 -12.62
C GLN A 463 -34.77 8.62 -13.43
N ALA A 464 -33.79 9.38 -12.95
CA ALA A 464 -33.04 10.38 -13.72
C ALA A 464 -31.87 9.76 -14.53
N GLY A 465 -31.73 8.43 -14.51
CA GLY A 465 -30.73 7.66 -15.26
C GLY A 465 -31.22 7.17 -16.62
N GLY A 466 -32.26 7.78 -17.18
CA GLY A 466 -32.52 7.78 -18.62
C GLY A 466 -31.92 9.06 -19.20
N ASP A 467 -30.96 8.91 -20.12
CA ASP A 467 -30.24 9.97 -20.83
C ASP A 467 -29.48 10.97 -19.96
N ILE A 468 -28.40 10.49 -19.32
CA ILE A 468 -27.24 11.34 -19.03
C ILE A 468 -26.08 10.83 -19.88
N THR A 469 -25.98 11.34 -21.10
CA THR A 469 -24.72 11.43 -21.84
C THR A 469 -23.72 12.20 -20.96
N LEU A 470 -22.80 11.47 -20.34
CA LEU A 470 -21.60 12.06 -19.77
C LEU A 470 -20.82 12.71 -20.91
N PRO A 471 -20.43 14.00 -20.81
CA PRO A 471 -19.65 14.62 -21.86
C PRO A 471 -18.30 13.91 -21.95
N ALA A 472 -17.99 13.47 -23.15
CA ALA A 472 -16.72 12.89 -23.53
C ALA A 472 -15.57 13.82 -23.13
N LYS A 473 -14.51 13.21 -22.60
CA LYS A 473 -13.19 13.80 -22.40
C LYS A 473 -12.58 14.11 -23.78
N ASN A 474 -13.05 15.19 -24.39
CA ASN A 474 -12.41 15.85 -25.49
C ASN A 474 -11.28 16.74 -24.95
N THR A 475 -10.16 16.77 -25.64
CA THR A 475 -9.14 17.83 -25.56
C THR A 475 -9.84 19.21 -25.47
N PRO A 476 -9.40 20.14 -24.61
CA PRO A 476 -10.19 21.31 -24.28
C PRO A 476 -10.47 22.15 -25.53
N PRO A 477 -11.73 22.53 -25.81
CA PRO A 477 -11.93 23.82 -26.44
C PRO A 477 -11.41 24.87 -25.44
N SER A 478 -10.88 25.97 -25.97
CA SER A 478 -10.50 27.19 -25.24
C SER A 478 -11.59 27.72 -24.27
N ASP A 479 -12.80 27.14 -24.33
CA ASP A 479 -13.96 27.46 -23.51
C ASP A 479 -13.92 26.89 -22.08
N SER A 480 -13.16 25.82 -21.81
CA SER A 480 -13.11 25.20 -20.46
C SER A 480 -12.33 26.04 -19.43
N GLU A 481 -11.21 26.65 -19.83
CA GLU A 481 -10.43 27.57 -18.97
C GLU A 481 -11.22 28.86 -18.70
N LYS A 482 -11.83 29.44 -19.74
CA LYS A 482 -12.67 30.64 -19.62
C LYS A 482 -13.85 30.41 -18.66
N ALA A 483 -14.48 29.24 -18.72
CA ALA A 483 -15.56 28.87 -17.81
C ALA A 483 -15.07 28.76 -16.36
N CYS A 484 -13.98 28.03 -16.10
CA CYS A 484 -13.41 27.89 -14.76
C CYS A 484 -12.94 29.24 -14.19
N PHE A 485 -12.37 30.09 -15.04
CA PHE A 485 -11.96 31.45 -14.68
C PHE A 485 -13.15 32.35 -14.32
N ASN A 486 -14.26 32.27 -15.08
CA ASN A 486 -15.48 33.02 -14.75
C ASN A 486 -16.12 32.54 -13.43
N THR A 487 -16.08 31.25 -13.14
CA THR A 487 -16.54 30.69 -11.85
C THR A 487 -15.66 31.20 -10.70
N LEU A 488 -14.34 31.21 -10.87
CA LEU A 488 -13.41 31.79 -9.89
C LEU A 488 -13.67 33.29 -9.68
N LYS A 489 -13.88 34.05 -10.76
CA LYS A 489 -14.20 35.49 -10.69
C LYS A 489 -15.53 35.77 -9.98
N THR A 490 -16.51 34.87 -10.14
CA THR A 490 -17.81 34.98 -9.47
C THR A 490 -17.66 34.68 -7.97
N ALA A 491 -16.89 33.65 -7.61
CA ALA A 491 -16.56 33.34 -6.22
C ALA A 491 -15.80 34.48 -5.53
N LEU A 492 -14.84 35.10 -6.24
CA LEU A 492 -14.10 36.28 -5.78
C LEU A 492 -15.02 37.50 -5.55
N LYS A 493 -16.01 37.72 -6.41
CA LYS A 493 -16.99 38.80 -6.25
C LYS A 493 -17.95 38.58 -5.08
N ASN A 494 -18.33 37.32 -4.83
CA ASN A 494 -19.29 36.96 -3.80
C ASN A 494 -18.66 36.85 -2.39
N GLY A 495 -17.33 36.95 -2.28
CA GLY A 495 -16.62 37.01 -0.99
C GLY A 495 -16.66 35.72 -0.16
N GLN A 496 -16.99 34.58 -0.76
CA GLN A 496 -17.11 33.30 -0.06
C GLN A 496 -15.78 32.52 -0.14
N ASN A 497 -14.98 32.57 0.92
CA ASN A 497 -13.64 31.97 0.96
C ASN A 497 -13.60 30.46 0.63
N SER A 498 -14.61 29.71 1.09
CA SER A 498 -14.74 28.28 0.78
C SER A 498 -14.98 28.01 -0.71
N ALA A 499 -15.80 28.85 -1.35
CA ALA A 499 -16.09 28.79 -2.78
C ALA A 499 -14.86 29.20 -3.62
N ILE A 500 -14.10 30.19 -3.16
CA ILE A 500 -12.85 30.62 -3.79
C ILE A 500 -11.85 29.46 -3.78
N ARG A 501 -11.68 28.79 -2.63
CA ARG A 501 -10.79 27.63 -2.53
C ARG A 501 -11.19 26.47 -3.44
N ALA A 502 -12.49 26.17 -3.51
CA ALA A 502 -13.01 25.11 -4.37
C ALA A 502 -12.83 25.41 -5.88
N ALA A 503 -12.87 26.68 -6.28
CA ALA A 503 -12.73 27.10 -7.68
C ALA A 503 -11.27 27.24 -8.15
N LEU A 504 -10.30 27.40 -7.23
CA LEU A 504 -8.89 27.62 -7.57
C LEU A 504 -8.21 26.41 -8.24
N LEU A 505 -8.43 25.19 -7.72
CA LEU A 505 -7.78 23.99 -8.25
C LEU A 505 -8.30 23.59 -9.64
N PRO A 506 -9.62 23.57 -9.91
CA PRO A 506 -10.15 23.31 -11.25
C PRO A 506 -9.69 24.35 -12.29
N TRP A 507 -9.67 25.64 -11.91
CA TRP A 507 -9.12 26.68 -12.79
C TRP A 507 -7.63 26.43 -13.06
N GLY A 508 -6.83 26.18 -12.02
CA GLY A 508 -5.40 25.90 -12.15
C GLY A 508 -5.07 24.72 -13.05
N GLN A 509 -5.83 23.63 -12.92
CA GLN A 509 -5.72 22.46 -13.79
C GLN A 509 -6.05 22.79 -15.25
N SER A 510 -7.10 23.57 -15.49
CA SER A 510 -7.49 24.02 -16.83
C SER A 510 -6.50 25.01 -17.45
N PHE A 511 -5.91 25.89 -16.63
CA PHE A 511 -4.90 26.87 -17.04
C PHE A 511 -3.59 26.19 -17.45
N CYS A 512 -3.09 25.25 -16.63
CA CYS A 512 -1.90 24.47 -16.95
C CYS A 512 -2.11 23.57 -18.17
N ALA A 513 -3.29 22.98 -18.32
CA ALA A 513 -3.67 22.23 -19.52
C ALA A 513 -3.65 23.08 -20.79
N ALA A 514 -4.10 24.34 -20.71
CA ALA A 514 -4.14 25.27 -21.83
C ALA A 514 -2.76 25.81 -22.24
N HIS A 515 -1.77 25.78 -21.34
CA HIS A 515 -0.42 26.34 -21.55
C HIS A 515 0.69 25.26 -21.55
N GLU A 516 0.33 23.98 -21.65
CA GLU A 516 1.28 22.83 -21.64
C GLU A 516 2.23 22.81 -20.42
N LEU A 517 1.74 23.28 -19.27
CA LEU A 517 2.45 23.24 -17.99
C LEU A 517 2.06 21.97 -17.21
N ASP A 518 2.90 21.56 -16.25
CA ASP A 518 2.61 20.42 -15.38
C ASP A 518 1.26 20.60 -14.67
N HIS A 519 0.41 19.57 -14.69
CA HIS A 519 -0.93 19.62 -14.11
C HIS A 519 -0.84 19.64 -12.57
N PRO A 520 -1.27 20.73 -11.90
CA PRO A 520 -1.24 20.80 -10.44
C PRO A 520 -2.33 19.89 -9.86
N ASN A 521 -1.92 18.95 -9.02
CA ASN A 521 -2.81 18.07 -8.25
C ASN A 521 -3.11 18.63 -6.84
N SER A 522 -2.49 19.74 -6.47
CA SER A 522 -2.69 20.41 -5.19
C SER A 522 -2.55 21.92 -5.33
N LEU A 523 -3.12 22.67 -4.39
CA LEU A 523 -3.00 24.13 -4.35
C LEU A 523 -1.57 24.60 -4.02
N GLY A 524 -0.76 23.77 -3.37
CA GLY A 524 0.68 24.02 -3.19
C GLY A 524 1.47 23.95 -4.50
N GLN A 525 1.13 23.02 -5.41
CA GLN A 525 1.73 22.99 -6.75
C GLN A 525 1.26 24.15 -7.62
N LEU A 526 0.01 24.59 -7.46
CA LEU A 526 -0.50 25.79 -8.12
C LEU A 526 0.20 27.06 -7.63
N ALA A 527 0.44 27.16 -6.31
CA ALA A 527 1.17 28.26 -5.69
C ALA A 527 2.60 28.41 -6.24
N ALA A 528 3.24 27.32 -6.68
CA ALA A 528 4.58 27.36 -7.25
C ALA A 528 4.66 28.10 -8.60
N LEU A 529 3.53 28.40 -9.26
CA LEU A 529 3.50 29.10 -10.55
C LEU A 529 3.82 30.60 -10.45
N SER A 530 3.53 31.26 -9.32
CA SER A 530 3.93 32.64 -9.08
C SER A 530 3.95 33.02 -7.60
N GLN A 531 4.91 33.85 -7.20
CA GLN A 531 5.04 34.35 -5.82
C GLN A 531 3.78 35.09 -5.31
N PRO A 532 3.12 35.97 -6.09
CA PRO A 532 1.89 36.62 -5.65
C PRO A 532 0.73 35.64 -5.43
N LEU A 533 0.64 34.57 -6.24
CA LEU A 533 -0.39 33.55 -6.10
C LEU A 533 -0.13 32.68 -4.85
N ALA A 534 1.12 32.35 -4.56
CA ALA A 534 1.49 31.63 -3.34
C ALA A 534 1.08 32.37 -2.07
N GLN A 535 1.37 33.68 -2.00
CA GLN A 535 0.99 34.53 -0.88
C GLN A 535 -0.54 34.55 -0.70
N ALA A 536 -1.29 34.77 -1.77
CA ALA A 536 -2.75 34.82 -1.71
C ALA A 536 -3.40 33.47 -1.34
N ILE A 537 -2.86 32.34 -1.81
CA ILE A 537 -3.33 31.00 -1.42
C ILE A 537 -3.02 30.72 0.06
N SER A 538 -1.84 31.12 0.55
CA SER A 538 -1.48 30.93 1.96
C SER A 538 -2.36 31.76 2.90
N GLN A 539 -2.71 32.99 2.53
CA GLN A 539 -3.65 33.83 3.29
C GLN A 539 -5.07 33.24 3.31
N LEU A 540 -5.52 32.70 2.18
CA LEU A 540 -6.81 32.02 2.09
C LEU A 540 -6.86 30.76 2.96
N GLU A 541 -5.80 29.95 2.95
CA GLU A 541 -5.68 28.75 3.79
C GLU A 541 -5.57 29.10 5.27
N ALA A 542 -4.82 30.14 5.63
CA ALA A 542 -4.71 30.64 6.99
C ALA A 542 -6.07 31.16 7.52
N GLN A 543 -6.86 31.82 6.69
CA GLN A 543 -8.19 32.29 7.13
C GLN A 543 -9.23 31.15 7.22
N LEU A 544 -9.10 30.10 6.41
CA LEU A 544 -10.03 28.96 6.42
C LEU A 544 -9.70 27.91 7.49
N TYR A 545 -8.42 27.74 7.82
CA TYR A 545 -7.94 26.62 8.64
C TYR A 545 -6.95 27.02 9.75
N GLY A 546 -6.48 28.27 9.77
CA GLY A 546 -5.57 28.79 10.78
C GLY A 546 -6.29 29.42 11.97
N THR A 547 -5.60 29.48 13.11
CA THR A 547 -6.03 30.19 14.32
C THR A 547 -5.76 31.70 14.29
N ASP A 548 -4.94 32.17 13.33
CA ASP A 548 -4.57 33.58 13.19
C ASP A 548 -5.51 34.30 12.22
N SER A 549 -6.10 35.42 12.67
CA SER A 549 -6.99 36.27 11.89
C SER A 549 -6.23 37.15 10.88
N THR A 550 -5.49 36.52 9.96
CA THR A 550 -4.93 37.22 8.81
C THR A 550 -6.06 37.51 7.82
N GLN A 551 -6.24 38.78 7.48
CA GLN A 551 -7.29 39.21 6.55
C GLN A 551 -6.89 38.80 5.14
N PHE A 552 -7.66 37.90 4.53
CA PHE A 552 -7.48 37.50 3.13
C PHE A 552 -7.79 38.65 2.19
N ASP A 553 -6.83 38.99 1.32
CA ASP A 553 -7.01 39.96 0.25
C ASP A 553 -7.53 39.28 -1.03
N ALA A 554 -8.86 39.25 -1.17
CA ALA A 554 -9.52 38.74 -2.37
C ALA A 554 -9.18 39.54 -3.64
N ALA A 555 -8.88 40.83 -3.53
CA ALA A 555 -8.48 41.66 -4.66
C ALA A 555 -7.05 41.31 -5.11
N GLY A 556 -6.14 41.07 -4.17
CA GLY A 556 -4.79 40.56 -4.41
C GLY A 556 -4.79 39.21 -5.13
N LEU A 557 -5.66 38.28 -4.72
CA LEU A 557 -5.81 37.00 -5.43
C LEU A 557 -6.32 37.20 -6.87
N ALA A 558 -7.32 38.07 -7.07
CA ALA A 558 -7.85 38.36 -8.40
C ALA A 558 -6.77 38.95 -9.33
N GLN A 559 -5.95 39.87 -8.83
CA GLN A 559 -4.84 40.47 -9.57
C GLN A 559 -3.75 39.43 -9.90
N ALA A 560 -3.41 38.54 -8.97
CA ALA A 560 -2.41 37.49 -9.18
C ALA A 560 -2.85 36.51 -10.27
N VAL A 561 -4.13 36.11 -10.28
CA VAL A 561 -4.72 35.23 -11.29
C VAL A 561 -4.79 35.92 -12.66
N ASP A 562 -5.21 37.19 -12.71
CA ASP A 562 -5.22 37.99 -13.95
C ASP A 562 -3.80 38.22 -14.53
N ALA A 563 -2.82 38.46 -13.67
CA ALA A 563 -1.42 38.62 -14.06
C ALA A 563 -0.85 37.32 -14.64
N LEU A 564 -1.10 36.18 -13.97
CA LEU A 564 -0.66 34.86 -14.45
C LEU A 564 -1.28 34.51 -15.81
N ARG A 565 -2.53 34.90 -16.04
CA ARG A 565 -3.22 34.69 -17.31
C ARG A 565 -2.69 35.56 -18.45
N LYS A 566 -2.22 36.77 -18.14
CA LYS A 566 -1.59 37.69 -19.12
C LYS A 566 -0.16 37.29 -19.45
N GLN A 567 0.57 36.74 -18.49
CA GLN A 567 1.97 36.34 -18.63
C GLN A 567 2.18 34.93 -18.04
N PRO A 568 1.86 33.87 -18.81
CA PRO A 568 2.09 32.51 -18.36
C PRO A 568 3.60 32.24 -18.20
N PRO A 569 4.02 31.49 -17.16
CA PRO A 569 5.42 31.14 -16.99
C PRO A 569 5.91 30.29 -18.18
N ARG A 570 7.08 30.62 -18.73
CA ARG A 570 7.70 29.80 -19.78
C ARG A 570 8.21 28.50 -19.16
N ARG A 571 7.98 27.38 -19.85
CA ARG A 571 8.56 26.08 -19.49
C ARG A 571 10.07 26.23 -19.32
N ALA A 572 10.58 25.92 -18.14
CA ALA A 572 12.01 25.89 -17.90
C ALA A 572 12.61 24.81 -18.80
N SER A 573 13.36 25.22 -19.83
CA SER A 573 14.28 24.34 -20.54
C SER A 573 15.26 23.79 -19.51
N GLN A 574 15.31 22.45 -19.38
CA GLN A 574 16.36 21.76 -18.63
C GLN A 574 17.71 21.96 -19.34
N ASP A 575 18.27 23.16 -19.24
CA ASP A 575 19.69 23.42 -19.36
C ASP A 575 20.18 23.79 -17.96
N GLY A 576 21.09 22.98 -17.46
CA GLY A 576 21.40 22.90 -16.04
C GLY A 576 22.13 24.11 -15.49
N VAL A 577 21.83 24.45 -14.23
CA VAL A 577 22.82 24.86 -13.22
C VAL A 577 22.29 24.41 -11.87
N ILE A 578 23.03 23.52 -11.20
CA ILE A 578 22.85 23.19 -9.79
C ILE A 578 23.27 24.43 -8.98
N ALA A 579 22.38 24.99 -8.17
CA ALA A 579 22.74 26.01 -7.20
C ALA A 579 23.50 25.37 -6.01
N PRO A 580 24.63 25.93 -5.55
CA PRO A 580 25.43 25.32 -4.50
C PRO A 580 24.78 25.48 -3.12
N LEU A 581 24.61 24.35 -2.43
CA LEU A 581 24.25 24.25 -1.02
C LEU A 581 25.46 24.61 -0.14
N TYR A 582 25.73 25.90 0.08
CA TYR A 582 26.41 26.39 1.29
C TYR A 582 26.02 27.84 1.58
N HIS A 583 25.59 28.11 2.82
CA HIS A 583 25.62 29.45 3.41
C HIS A 583 27.03 29.71 3.95
N ALA A 584 27.72 30.72 3.44
CA ALA A 584 28.90 31.27 4.09
C ALA A 584 28.47 32.23 5.21
N ARG A 585 29.23 32.24 6.30
CA ARG A 585 29.11 33.14 7.46
C ARG A 585 29.17 34.61 7.07
#